data_AF-A0A5C6S2Y2-F1
#
_entry.id   AF-A0A5C6S2Y2-F1
#
_cell.length_a   1.000
_cell.length_b   1.000
_cell.length_c   1.000
_cell.angle_alpha   90.00
_cell.angle_beta   90.00
_cell.angle_gamma   90.00
#
_symmetry.space_group_name_H-M   'P 1'
#
loop_
_entity.id
_entity.type
_entity.pdbx_description
1 polymer ?
#
loop_
_entity_poly.entity_id
_entity_poly.type
_entity_poly.pdbx_seq_one_letter_code
_entity_poly.pdbx_strand_id
1 'polypeptide(L)'
;MSGLIALLDDVAGIAKVAAASIDDVTGMAAKAGAKAAGAVIDDAAVTPKYVHGFDAKRELPIIWKIAKGSIFNKVVILLPIALLLSAFAPWLISPLLMLGGSYLCFEGAEKVYHAISPHNDPHDHYEGGKGDPTKLEETKVAGAIKTDFILSAEIMTIALNEVTALMADTPLHGTAKFATEAGVLFVVAVAITLVVYGSVALIVKADDVGVALAKRGNGIIAALGRGLVKLMPVMMKVLTVVGTAAMIWVGGNIIVHGLHDLGWHLPYEWIHHQAEAAAHALPQFAGIVSWAVTAFFDGIIGLVWGLILIPLSEYIIVPLANATIVPLINGVKSLFGRSEA
;
A
#
# COMPACT_ATOMS: atom_id res chain seq x y z
N MET A 1 -14.16 21.90 -49.38
CA MET A 1 -13.03 21.05 -48.95
C MET A 1 -12.30 21.58 -47.71
N SER A 2 -12.32 22.89 -47.42
CA SER A 2 -11.68 23.50 -46.25
C SER A 2 -12.26 23.05 -44.88
N GLY A 3 -13.58 22.90 -44.74
CA GLY A 3 -14.20 22.53 -43.45
C GLY A 3 -13.91 21.11 -42.94
N LEU A 4 -13.64 20.14 -43.83
CA LEU A 4 -13.29 18.78 -43.41
C LEU A 4 -11.84 18.69 -42.93
N ILE A 5 -10.94 19.47 -43.56
CA ILE A 5 -9.54 19.57 -43.16
C ILE A 5 -9.43 20.31 -41.83
N ALA A 6 -10.22 21.37 -41.61
CA ALA A 6 -10.29 22.06 -40.32
C ALA A 6 -10.82 21.17 -39.18
N LEU A 7 -11.85 20.34 -39.44
CA LEU A 7 -12.33 19.35 -38.46
C LEU A 7 -11.31 18.25 -38.15
N LEU A 8 -10.56 17.79 -39.16
CA LEU A 8 -9.48 16.83 -38.97
C LEU A 8 -8.30 17.44 -38.19
N ASP A 9 -8.01 18.71 -38.40
CA ASP A 9 -6.96 19.45 -37.67
C ASP A 9 -7.37 19.72 -36.21
N ASP A 10 -8.64 20.02 -35.94
CA ASP A 10 -9.18 20.12 -34.58
C ASP A 10 -9.19 18.76 -33.87
N VAL A 11 -9.56 17.67 -34.55
CA VAL A 11 -9.49 16.31 -33.98
C VAL A 11 -8.04 15.90 -33.76
N ALA A 12 -7.12 16.24 -34.67
CA ALA A 12 -5.69 16.02 -34.48
C ALA A 12 -5.14 16.87 -33.33
N GLY A 13 -5.63 18.10 -33.16
CA GLY A 13 -5.31 18.99 -32.05
C GLY A 13 -5.79 18.43 -30.72
N ILE A 14 -7.05 18.02 -30.62
CA ILE A 14 -7.63 17.36 -29.44
C ILE A 14 -6.92 16.03 -29.16
N ALA A 15 -6.62 15.23 -30.17
CA ALA A 15 -5.90 13.96 -30.01
C ALA A 15 -4.45 14.20 -29.54
N LYS A 16 -3.79 15.27 -30.00
CA LYS A 16 -2.43 15.62 -29.60
C LYS A 16 -2.39 16.22 -28.19
N VAL A 17 -3.37 17.03 -27.82
CA VAL A 17 -3.54 17.54 -26.45
C VAL A 17 -3.94 16.41 -25.50
N ALA A 18 -4.80 15.48 -25.93
CA ALA A 18 -5.15 14.29 -25.17
C ALA A 18 -3.94 13.35 -25.01
N ALA A 19 -3.16 13.13 -26.06
CA ALA A 19 -1.93 12.33 -25.99
C ALA A 19 -0.90 12.95 -25.05
N ALA A 20 -0.67 14.27 -25.13
CA ALA A 20 0.19 14.99 -24.17
C ALA A 20 -0.34 14.86 -22.73
N SER A 21 -1.66 14.93 -22.53
CA SER A 21 -2.27 14.75 -21.21
C SER A 21 -2.15 13.31 -20.68
N ILE A 22 -2.13 12.30 -21.55
CA ILE A 22 -1.94 10.90 -21.17
C ILE A 22 -0.49 10.64 -20.75
N ASP A 23 0.47 11.21 -21.47
CA ASP A 23 1.89 11.09 -21.10
C ASP A 23 2.16 11.76 -19.74
N ASP A 24 1.59 12.95 -19.51
CA ASP A 24 1.68 13.65 -18.23
C ASP A 24 1.01 12.87 -17.10
N VAL A 25 -0.20 12.32 -17.34
CA VAL A 25 -0.91 11.48 -16.37
C VAL A 25 -0.10 10.22 -16.04
N THR A 26 0.52 9.60 -17.03
CA THR A 26 1.35 8.40 -16.84
C THR A 26 2.63 8.73 -16.07
N GLY A 27 3.29 9.84 -16.39
CA GLY A 27 4.47 10.32 -15.69
C GLY A 27 4.21 10.66 -14.22
N MET A 28 3.09 11.34 -13.95
CA MET A 28 2.65 11.62 -12.57
C MET A 28 2.25 10.34 -11.84
N ALA A 29 1.54 9.41 -12.50
CA ALA A 29 1.18 8.13 -11.92
C ALA A 29 2.41 7.30 -11.55
N ALA A 30 3.48 7.34 -12.36
CA ALA A 30 4.73 6.66 -12.05
C ALA A 30 5.41 7.24 -10.80
N LYS A 31 5.45 8.57 -10.65
CA LYS A 31 6.00 9.24 -9.46
C LYS A 31 5.17 8.96 -8.21
N ALA A 32 3.85 9.09 -8.31
CA ALA A 32 2.90 8.76 -7.23
C ALA A 32 2.99 7.30 -6.81
N GLY A 33 3.05 6.37 -7.77
CA GLY A 33 3.25 4.96 -7.52
C GLY A 33 4.60 4.64 -6.87
N ALA A 34 5.67 5.35 -7.27
CA ALA A 34 6.98 5.21 -6.64
C ALA A 34 6.99 5.66 -5.17
N LYS A 35 6.25 6.72 -4.84
CA LYS A 35 6.05 7.14 -3.44
C LYS A 35 5.25 6.14 -2.63
N ALA A 36 4.24 5.51 -3.24
CA ALA A 36 3.47 4.44 -2.61
C ALA A 36 4.18 3.08 -2.60
N ALA A 37 5.38 2.95 -3.17
CA ALA A 37 6.01 1.65 -3.44
C ALA A 37 6.24 0.79 -2.19
N GLY A 38 6.57 1.39 -1.03
CA GLY A 38 6.74 0.59 0.18
C GLY A 38 5.40 0.10 0.77
N ALA A 39 4.32 0.87 0.68
CA ALA A 39 2.97 0.39 1.02
C ALA A 39 2.49 -0.71 0.05
N VAL A 40 2.88 -0.62 -1.23
CA VAL A 40 2.66 -1.66 -2.25
C VAL A 40 3.41 -2.96 -1.92
N ILE A 41 4.65 -2.86 -1.42
CA ILE A 41 5.45 -4.01 -1.00
C ILE A 41 4.79 -4.71 0.20
N ASP A 42 4.27 -3.94 1.16
CA ASP A 42 3.56 -4.51 2.31
C ASP A 42 2.28 -5.24 1.89
N ASP A 43 1.45 -4.63 1.03
CA ASP A 43 0.24 -5.24 0.47
C ASP A 43 0.55 -6.57 -0.26
N ALA A 44 1.64 -6.60 -1.03
CA ALA A 44 2.13 -7.80 -1.70
C ALA A 44 2.67 -8.87 -0.73
N ALA A 45 3.15 -8.49 0.46
CA ALA A 45 3.64 -9.42 1.48
C ALA A 45 2.50 -10.03 2.32
N VAL A 46 1.39 -9.31 2.50
CA VAL A 46 0.24 -9.79 3.28
C VAL A 46 -0.67 -10.71 2.45
N THR A 47 -0.87 -10.41 1.17
CA THR A 47 -1.84 -11.12 0.32
C THR A 47 -1.62 -12.64 0.19
N PRO A 48 -0.39 -13.17 0.03
CA PRO A 48 -0.15 -14.61 -0.06
C PRO A 48 -0.66 -15.41 1.16
N LYS A 49 -0.74 -14.78 2.34
CA LYS A 49 -1.20 -15.42 3.57
C LYS A 49 -2.68 -15.83 3.52
N TYR A 50 -3.50 -15.13 2.73
CA TYR A 50 -4.94 -15.42 2.63
C TYR A 50 -5.28 -16.63 1.77
N VAL A 51 -4.39 -17.01 0.85
CA VAL A 51 -4.56 -18.16 -0.05
C VAL A 51 -3.80 -19.40 0.41
N HIS A 52 -2.84 -19.24 1.30
CA HIS A 52 -2.06 -20.34 1.83
C HIS A 52 -2.95 -21.38 2.53
N GLY A 53 -2.77 -22.65 2.18
CA GLY A 53 -3.52 -23.79 2.75
C GLY A 53 -4.83 -24.13 2.04
N PHE A 54 -5.17 -23.46 0.94
CA PHE A 54 -6.22 -23.91 0.02
C PHE A 54 -5.65 -24.88 -1.02
N ASP A 55 -6.54 -25.62 -1.70
CA ASP A 55 -6.14 -26.40 -2.87
C ASP A 55 -5.57 -25.45 -3.94
N ALA A 56 -4.43 -25.81 -4.55
CA ALA A 56 -3.80 -25.14 -5.69
C ALA A 56 -4.78 -24.59 -6.75
N LYS A 57 -5.82 -25.37 -7.08
CA LYS A 57 -6.83 -24.98 -8.08
C LYS A 57 -7.67 -23.76 -7.68
N ARG A 58 -7.72 -23.40 -6.40
CA ARG A 58 -8.53 -22.33 -5.82
C ARG A 58 -7.76 -21.06 -5.53
N GLU A 59 -6.43 -21.11 -5.45
CA GLU A 59 -5.62 -19.96 -5.04
C GLU A 59 -5.69 -18.81 -6.06
N LEU A 60 -5.51 -19.08 -7.36
CA LEU A 60 -5.65 -18.06 -8.41
C LEU A 60 -7.08 -17.47 -8.51
N PRO A 61 -8.17 -18.28 -8.49
CA PRO A 61 -9.53 -17.74 -8.40
C PRO A 61 -9.77 -16.84 -7.19
N ILE A 62 -9.21 -17.17 -6.02
CA ILE A 62 -9.30 -16.34 -4.82
C ILE A 62 -8.58 -15.01 -5.03
N ILE A 63 -7.33 -15.02 -5.52
CA ILE A 63 -6.57 -13.80 -5.84
C ILE A 63 -7.35 -12.91 -6.81
N TRP A 64 -8.00 -13.50 -7.82
CA TRP A 64 -8.83 -12.75 -8.76
C TRP A 64 -10.07 -12.11 -8.12
N LYS A 65 -10.73 -12.81 -7.18
CA LYS A 65 -11.84 -12.23 -6.39
C LYS A 65 -11.35 -11.03 -5.56
N ILE A 66 -10.20 -11.17 -4.90
CA ILE A 66 -9.61 -10.09 -4.09
C ILE A 66 -9.20 -8.93 -4.99
N ALA A 67 -8.53 -9.17 -6.12
CA ALA A 67 -8.12 -8.13 -7.08
C ALA A 67 -9.32 -7.34 -7.63
N LYS A 68 -10.44 -8.01 -7.93
CA LYS A 68 -11.69 -7.33 -8.32
C LYS A 68 -12.27 -6.47 -7.20
N GLY A 69 -12.26 -6.98 -5.97
CA GLY A 69 -12.65 -6.22 -4.77
C GLY A 69 -11.76 -4.99 -4.59
N SER A 70 -10.44 -5.15 -4.73
CA SER A 70 -9.45 -4.07 -4.68
C SER A 70 -9.70 -2.98 -5.72
N ILE A 71 -9.90 -3.34 -6.99
CA ILE A 71 -10.23 -2.35 -8.03
C ILE A 71 -11.52 -1.60 -7.69
N PHE A 72 -12.55 -2.30 -7.24
CA PHE A 72 -13.80 -1.65 -6.85
C PHE A 72 -13.59 -0.69 -5.67
N ASN A 73 -12.87 -1.13 -4.63
CA ASN A 73 -12.52 -0.31 -3.49
C ASN A 73 -11.74 0.94 -3.90
N LYS A 74 -10.67 0.79 -4.69
CA LYS A 74 -9.80 1.88 -5.11
C LYS A 74 -10.51 2.85 -6.06
N VAL A 75 -11.20 2.36 -7.08
CA VAL A 75 -11.79 3.21 -8.14
C VAL A 75 -13.17 3.77 -7.76
N VAL A 76 -14.02 2.98 -7.12
CA VAL A 76 -15.42 3.35 -6.87
C VAL A 76 -15.60 4.02 -5.51
N ILE A 77 -14.77 3.70 -4.52
CA ILE A 77 -14.92 4.22 -3.15
C ILE A 77 -13.80 5.22 -2.83
N LEU A 78 -12.55 4.78 -2.84
CA LEU A 78 -11.42 5.57 -2.35
C LEU A 78 -11.07 6.74 -3.27
N LEU A 79 -11.08 6.55 -4.59
CA LEU A 79 -10.79 7.63 -5.54
C LEU A 79 -11.78 8.80 -5.40
N PRO A 80 -13.12 8.59 -5.40
CA PRO A 80 -14.05 9.69 -5.16
C PRO A 80 -13.86 10.36 -3.78
N ILE A 81 -13.60 9.58 -2.74
CA ILE A 81 -13.33 10.12 -1.40
C ILE A 81 -12.05 10.96 -1.40
N ALA A 82 -10.99 10.48 -2.04
CA ALA A 82 -9.71 11.18 -2.19
C ALA A 82 -9.89 12.52 -2.92
N LEU A 83 -10.64 12.52 -4.02
CA LEU A 83 -10.95 13.74 -4.77
C LEU A 83 -11.80 14.73 -3.95
N LEU A 84 -12.77 14.24 -3.17
CA LEU A 84 -13.53 15.09 -2.25
C LEU A 84 -12.65 15.65 -1.13
N LEU A 85 -11.74 14.84 -0.59
CA LEU A 85 -10.80 15.26 0.44
C LEU A 85 -9.88 16.36 -0.09
N SER A 86 -9.31 16.17 -1.29
CA SER A 86 -8.50 17.17 -2.00
C SER A 86 -9.25 18.48 -2.25
N ALA A 87 -10.53 18.40 -2.63
CA ALA A 87 -11.34 19.58 -2.94
C ALA A 87 -11.79 20.37 -1.69
N PHE A 88 -12.18 19.69 -0.61
CA PHE A 88 -12.86 20.32 0.54
C PHE A 88 -12.03 20.38 1.81
N ALA A 89 -11.09 19.47 2.01
CA ALA A 89 -10.27 19.39 3.22
C ALA A 89 -8.84 18.89 2.92
N PRO A 90 -8.07 19.54 2.02
CA PRO A 90 -6.72 19.10 1.69
C PRO A 90 -5.77 19.15 2.89
N TRP A 91 -6.03 20.04 3.86
CA TRP A 91 -5.31 20.12 5.13
C TRP A 91 -5.42 18.86 5.99
N LEU A 92 -6.42 18.00 5.74
CA LEU A 92 -6.64 16.77 6.48
C LEU A 92 -5.84 15.58 5.89
N ILE A 93 -5.33 15.71 4.65
CA ILE A 93 -4.55 14.65 3.98
C ILE A 93 -3.30 14.31 4.80
N SER A 94 -2.47 15.31 5.13
CA SER A 94 -1.22 15.11 5.86
C SER A 94 -1.45 14.52 7.27
N PRO A 95 -2.36 15.04 8.10
CA PRO A 95 -2.72 14.40 9.38
C PRO A 95 -3.23 12.96 9.26
N LEU A 96 -4.09 12.66 8.28
CA LEU A 96 -4.58 11.29 8.07
C LEU A 96 -3.45 10.35 7.66
N LEU A 97 -2.56 10.81 6.78
CA LEU A 97 -1.36 10.06 6.42
C LEU A 97 -0.46 9.84 7.63
N MET A 98 -0.18 10.86 8.44
CA MET A 98 0.64 10.72 9.64
C MET A 98 0.06 9.72 10.65
N LEU A 99 -1.27 9.62 10.76
CA LEU A 99 -1.91 8.59 11.56
C LEU A 99 -1.69 7.18 10.97
N GLY A 100 -1.85 7.02 9.65
CA GLY A 100 -1.54 5.76 8.95
C GLY A 100 -0.07 5.38 9.08
N GLY A 101 0.84 6.32 8.84
CA GLY A 101 2.28 6.14 8.99
C GLY A 101 2.70 5.83 10.42
N SER A 102 2.01 6.40 11.43
CA SER A 102 2.22 6.05 12.84
C SER A 102 1.82 4.60 13.12
N TYR A 103 0.68 4.15 12.58
CA TYR A 103 0.25 2.76 12.70
C TYR A 103 1.25 1.80 12.02
N LEU A 104 1.73 2.12 10.82
CA LEU A 104 2.77 1.33 10.14
C LEU A 104 4.08 1.26 10.94
N CYS A 105 4.53 2.39 11.49
CA CYS A 105 5.72 2.43 12.34
C CYS A 105 5.53 1.54 13.58
N PHE A 106 4.36 1.62 14.22
CA PHE A 106 4.01 0.81 15.38
C PHE A 106 4.01 -0.69 15.04
N GLU A 107 3.25 -1.12 14.03
CA GLU A 107 3.16 -2.54 13.64
C GLU A 107 4.52 -3.08 13.16
N GLY A 108 5.27 -2.28 12.41
CA GLY A 108 6.62 -2.61 11.99
C GLY A 108 7.59 -2.78 13.15
N ALA A 109 7.60 -1.83 14.09
CA ALA A 109 8.44 -1.88 15.28
C ALA A 109 8.06 -3.04 16.22
N GLU A 110 6.77 -3.34 16.36
CA GLU A 110 6.26 -4.47 17.13
C GLU A 110 6.78 -5.80 16.55
N LYS A 111 6.67 -6.02 15.23
CA LYS A 111 7.24 -7.20 14.55
C LYS A 111 8.75 -7.32 14.75
N VAL A 112 9.49 -6.21 14.70
CA VAL A 112 10.93 -6.20 14.98
C VAL A 112 11.20 -6.54 16.44
N TYR A 113 10.44 -5.98 17.38
CA TYR A 113 10.56 -6.22 18.81
C TYR A 113 10.28 -7.69 19.18
N HIS A 114 9.24 -8.30 18.61
CA HIS A 114 8.95 -9.73 18.81
C HIS A 114 10.04 -10.63 18.21
N ALA A 115 10.59 -10.27 17.06
CA ALA A 115 11.68 -11.04 16.44
C ALA A 115 12.94 -11.07 17.31
N ILE A 116 13.20 -10.03 18.11
CA ILE A 116 14.34 -9.95 19.04
C ILE A 116 14.00 -10.42 20.47
N SER A 117 12.72 -10.42 20.86
CA SER A 117 12.24 -10.85 22.19
C SER A 117 11.08 -11.85 22.07
N PRO A 118 11.35 -13.14 21.85
CA PRO A 118 10.34 -14.17 21.54
C PRO A 118 9.40 -14.56 22.70
N HIS A 119 9.54 -13.98 23.89
CA HIS A 119 8.93 -14.50 25.13
C HIS A 119 7.58 -13.87 25.54
N ASN A 120 6.99 -12.98 24.72
CA ASN A 120 5.68 -12.38 25.01
C ASN A 120 4.76 -12.52 23.79
N ASP A 121 3.81 -13.45 23.83
CA ASP A 121 2.66 -13.39 22.92
C ASP A 121 1.38 -13.99 23.56
N PRO A 122 0.33 -13.17 23.79
CA PRO A 122 -1.06 -13.59 23.97
C PRO A 122 -1.97 -13.35 22.75
N HIS A 123 -1.45 -12.89 21.60
CA HIS A 123 -2.24 -12.30 20.52
C HIS A 123 -2.12 -12.91 19.12
N ASP A 124 -1.44 -14.05 18.94
CA ASP A 124 -1.53 -14.84 17.71
C ASP A 124 -2.86 -15.63 17.63
N HIS A 125 -3.99 -14.92 17.71
CA HIS A 125 -5.33 -15.48 17.56
C HIS A 125 -5.83 -15.27 16.13
N TYR A 126 -5.46 -16.18 15.24
CA TYR A 126 -6.34 -16.55 14.13
C TYR A 126 -6.84 -17.98 14.35
N GLU A 127 -7.89 -18.11 15.15
CA GLU A 127 -8.58 -19.38 15.36
C GLU A 127 -9.31 -19.78 14.07
N GLY A 128 -8.73 -20.75 13.37
CA GLY A 128 -9.37 -21.42 12.25
C GLY A 128 -10.62 -22.18 12.71
N GLY A 129 -11.78 -21.53 12.59
CA GLY A 129 -13.07 -22.19 12.78
C GLY A 129 -13.24 -23.33 11.78
N LYS A 130 -13.55 -24.54 12.28
CA LYS A 130 -13.98 -25.69 11.47
C LYS A 130 -15.39 -25.43 10.92
N GLY A 131 -15.47 -24.75 9.78
CA GLY A 131 -16.70 -24.49 9.03
C GLY A 131 -16.71 -25.14 7.65
N ASP A 132 -17.84 -25.04 6.96
CA ASP A 132 -18.00 -25.41 5.54
C ASP A 132 -16.89 -24.77 4.69
N PRO A 133 -16.12 -25.55 3.88
CA PRO A 133 -15.02 -25.05 3.06
C PRO A 133 -15.38 -23.85 2.19
N THR A 134 -16.62 -23.75 1.73
CA THR A 134 -17.10 -22.65 0.89
C THR A 134 -17.31 -21.37 1.69
N LYS A 135 -17.91 -21.48 2.88
CA LYS A 135 -18.12 -20.33 3.78
C LYS A 135 -16.80 -19.80 4.35
N LEU A 136 -15.84 -20.69 4.59
CA LEU A 136 -14.48 -20.31 4.99
C LEU A 136 -13.75 -19.55 3.88
N GLU A 137 -13.90 -19.98 2.62
CA GLU A 137 -13.34 -19.27 1.46
C GLU A 137 -13.94 -17.87 1.33
N GLU A 138 -15.27 -17.74 1.38
CA GLU A 138 -15.95 -16.44 1.30
C GLU A 138 -15.57 -15.51 2.45
N THR A 139 -15.47 -16.04 3.67
CA THR A 139 -15.07 -15.26 4.85
C THR A 139 -13.63 -14.77 4.72
N LYS A 140 -12.70 -15.62 4.25
CA LYS A 140 -11.31 -15.22 4.01
C LYS A 140 -11.19 -14.20 2.87
N VAL A 141 -11.93 -14.38 1.78
CA VAL A 141 -11.98 -13.40 0.68
C VAL A 141 -12.50 -12.05 1.19
N ALA A 142 -13.58 -12.04 1.96
CA ALA A 142 -14.15 -10.82 2.53
C ALA A 142 -13.18 -10.14 3.52
N GLY A 143 -12.50 -10.92 4.36
CA GLY A 143 -11.47 -10.42 5.27
C GLY A 143 -10.26 -9.84 4.52
N ALA A 144 -9.82 -10.49 3.45
CA ALA A 144 -8.75 -10.00 2.59
C ALA A 144 -9.14 -8.70 1.89
N ILE A 145 -10.36 -8.61 1.33
CA ILE A 145 -10.88 -7.38 0.71
C ILE A 145 -10.99 -6.23 1.72
N LYS A 146 -11.35 -6.52 2.98
CA LYS A 146 -11.39 -5.51 4.05
C LYS A 146 -10.00 -5.01 4.42
N THR A 147 -9.03 -5.91 4.50
CA THR A 147 -7.64 -5.55 4.79
C THR A 147 -7.04 -4.74 3.64
N ASP A 148 -7.26 -5.19 2.40
CA ASP A 148 -6.91 -4.44 1.19
C ASP A 148 -7.59 -3.06 1.16
N PHE A 149 -8.85 -2.90 1.59
CA PHE A 149 -9.50 -1.59 1.63
C PHE A 149 -8.71 -0.59 2.49
N ILE A 150 -8.20 -1.03 3.65
CA ILE A 150 -7.43 -0.19 4.57
C ILE A 150 -6.06 0.14 3.96
N LEU A 151 -5.33 -0.87 3.48
CA LEU A 151 -4.04 -0.69 2.80
C LEU A 151 -4.17 0.19 1.55
N SER A 152 -5.24 0.00 0.79
CA SER A 152 -5.58 0.80 -0.38
C SER A 152 -5.86 2.25 -0.03
N ALA A 153 -6.54 2.50 1.09
CA ALA A 153 -6.82 3.86 1.52
C ALA A 153 -5.51 4.62 1.76
N GLU A 154 -4.52 3.95 2.35
CA GLU A 154 -3.18 4.52 2.54
C GLU A 154 -2.49 4.80 1.20
N ILE A 155 -2.39 3.78 0.32
CA ILE A 155 -1.78 3.91 -1.00
C ILE A 155 -2.41 5.04 -1.81
N MET A 156 -3.74 5.11 -1.84
CA MET A 156 -4.48 6.14 -2.57
C MET A 156 -4.29 7.52 -1.95
N THR A 157 -4.14 7.62 -0.64
CA THR A 157 -3.89 8.91 0.05
C THR A 157 -2.45 9.37 -0.18
N ILE A 158 -1.46 8.47 -0.18
CA ILE A 158 -0.07 8.79 -0.55
C ILE A 158 -0.02 9.29 -1.99
N ALA A 159 -0.68 8.57 -2.90
CA ALA A 159 -0.77 8.97 -4.30
C ALA A 159 -1.46 10.33 -4.46
N LEU A 160 -2.56 10.57 -3.74
CA LEU A 160 -3.25 11.86 -3.74
C LEU A 160 -2.33 12.99 -3.29
N ASN A 161 -1.58 12.79 -2.20
CA ASN A 161 -0.69 13.82 -1.68
C ASN A 161 0.43 14.16 -2.68
N GLU A 162 1.07 13.14 -3.27
CA GLU A 162 2.10 13.34 -4.29
C GLU A 162 1.55 14.02 -5.54
N VAL A 163 0.38 13.60 -6.04
CA VAL A 163 -0.25 14.24 -7.22
C VAL A 163 -0.61 15.69 -6.92
N THR A 164 -1.13 15.97 -5.72
CA THR A 164 -1.44 17.33 -5.28
C THR A 164 -0.18 18.20 -5.25
N ALA A 165 0.92 17.66 -4.73
CA ALA A 165 2.22 18.35 -4.70
C ALA A 165 2.78 18.59 -6.11
N LEU A 166 2.75 17.59 -6.99
CA LEU A 166 3.20 17.71 -8.38
C LEU A 166 2.38 18.74 -9.19
N MET A 167 1.11 18.93 -8.83
CA MET A 167 0.22 19.88 -9.49
C MET A 167 0.24 21.29 -8.88
N ALA A 168 0.92 21.50 -7.74
CA ALA A 168 0.90 22.77 -7.01
C ALA A 168 1.37 23.97 -7.87
N ASP A 169 2.39 23.75 -8.71
CA ASP A 169 2.98 24.78 -9.58
C ASP A 169 2.41 24.79 -11.01
N THR A 170 1.39 23.97 -11.29
CA THR A 170 0.80 23.88 -12.63
C THR A 170 -0.25 24.97 -12.87
N PRO A 171 -0.39 25.51 -14.10
CA PRO A 171 -1.42 26.50 -14.43
C PRO A 171 -2.82 25.88 -14.57
N LEU A 172 -3.01 24.60 -14.18
CA LEU A 172 -4.29 23.93 -14.24
C LEU A 172 -5.18 24.36 -13.08
N HIS A 173 -6.40 24.80 -13.41
CA HIS A 173 -7.41 25.18 -12.43
C HIS A 173 -8.78 24.58 -12.78
N GLY A 174 -9.66 24.51 -11.79
CA GLY A 174 -11.04 24.06 -11.97
C GLY A 174 -11.16 22.61 -12.43
N THR A 175 -12.01 22.36 -13.43
CA THR A 175 -12.35 21.01 -13.91
C THR A 175 -11.17 20.29 -14.56
N ALA A 176 -10.24 21.02 -15.18
CA ALA A 176 -9.05 20.44 -15.80
C ALA A 176 -8.13 19.80 -14.76
N LYS A 177 -7.82 20.52 -13.67
CA LYS A 177 -7.03 19.99 -12.56
C LYS A 177 -7.68 18.72 -11.98
N PHE A 178 -8.97 18.79 -11.71
CA PHE A 178 -9.73 17.68 -11.15
C PHE A 178 -9.73 16.45 -12.07
N ALA A 179 -9.89 16.64 -13.38
CA ALA A 179 -9.88 15.56 -14.36
C ALA A 179 -8.49 14.90 -14.47
N THR A 180 -7.42 15.69 -14.44
CA THR A 180 -6.05 15.16 -14.46
C THR A 180 -5.74 14.40 -13.17
N GLU A 181 -6.10 14.95 -12.01
CA GLU A 181 -5.91 14.31 -10.70
C GLU A 181 -6.67 12.97 -10.62
N ALA A 182 -7.94 12.95 -11.04
CA ALA A 182 -8.75 11.74 -11.16
C ALA A 182 -8.12 10.72 -12.13
N GLY A 183 -7.61 11.19 -13.27
CA GLY A 183 -6.91 10.35 -14.24
C GLY A 183 -5.66 9.70 -13.68
N VAL A 184 -4.83 10.47 -12.97
CA VAL A 184 -3.63 9.94 -12.32
C VAL A 184 -3.99 8.92 -11.24
N LEU A 185 -4.92 9.27 -10.34
CA LEU A 185 -5.37 8.35 -9.29
C LEU A 185 -5.98 7.06 -9.86
N PHE A 186 -6.71 7.16 -10.97
CA PHE A 186 -7.25 5.99 -11.66
C PHE A 186 -6.15 5.09 -12.20
N VAL A 187 -5.14 5.67 -12.88
CA VAL A 187 -3.99 4.91 -13.39
C VAL A 187 -3.23 4.25 -12.23
N VAL A 188 -2.98 4.98 -11.13
CA VAL A 188 -2.34 4.44 -9.92
C VAL A 188 -3.15 3.28 -9.34
N ALA A 189 -4.46 3.44 -9.17
CA ALA A 189 -5.35 2.41 -8.63
C ALA A 189 -5.29 1.11 -9.44
N VAL A 190 -5.34 1.21 -10.76
CA VAL A 190 -5.29 0.06 -11.67
C VAL A 190 -3.89 -0.53 -11.71
N ALA A 191 -2.85 0.28 -11.91
CA ALA A 191 -1.48 -0.17 -12.04
C ALA A 191 -0.99 -0.88 -10.76
N ILE A 192 -1.26 -0.31 -9.58
CA ILE A 192 -0.89 -0.93 -8.31
C ILE A 192 -1.64 -2.25 -8.11
N THR A 193 -2.94 -2.30 -8.40
CA THR A 193 -3.68 -3.58 -8.30
C THR A 193 -3.06 -4.64 -9.21
N LEU A 194 -2.71 -4.28 -10.45
CA LEU A 194 -2.08 -5.21 -11.38
C LEU A 194 -0.71 -5.67 -10.87
N VAL A 195 0.10 -4.76 -10.33
CA VAL A 195 1.44 -5.09 -9.82
C VAL A 195 1.35 -5.98 -8.58
N VAL A 196 0.55 -5.63 -7.57
CA VAL A 196 0.41 -6.40 -6.33
C VAL A 196 -0.17 -7.78 -6.62
N TYR A 197 -1.39 -7.83 -7.15
CA TYR A 197 -2.09 -9.10 -7.34
C TYR A 197 -1.52 -9.92 -8.49
N GLY A 198 -0.92 -9.28 -9.49
CA GLY A 198 -0.17 -9.97 -10.54
C GLY A 198 1.10 -10.62 -9.97
N SER A 199 1.86 -9.92 -9.13
CA SER A 199 3.04 -10.50 -8.47
C SER A 199 2.67 -11.65 -7.55
N VAL A 200 1.60 -11.51 -6.76
CA VAL A 200 1.09 -12.56 -5.89
C VAL A 200 0.62 -13.77 -6.70
N ALA A 201 -0.11 -13.56 -7.81
CA ALA A 201 -0.51 -14.63 -8.70
C ALA A 201 0.68 -15.37 -9.30
N LEU A 202 1.75 -14.66 -9.68
CA LEU A 202 2.98 -15.26 -10.18
C LEU A 202 3.70 -16.09 -9.11
N ILE A 203 3.78 -15.56 -7.88
CA ILE A 203 4.37 -16.24 -6.73
C ILE A 203 3.66 -17.57 -6.47
N VAL A 204 2.33 -17.54 -6.37
CA VAL A 204 1.52 -18.73 -6.10
C VAL A 204 1.60 -19.71 -7.27
N LYS A 205 1.61 -19.21 -8.50
CA LYS A 205 1.77 -20.06 -9.69
C LYS A 205 3.13 -20.74 -9.75
N ALA A 206 4.19 -20.10 -9.27
CA ALA A 206 5.52 -20.68 -9.23
C ALA A 206 5.57 -21.90 -8.30
N ASP A 207 4.84 -21.88 -7.18
CA ASP A 207 4.74 -23.03 -6.27
C ASP A 207 4.02 -24.21 -6.92
N ASP A 208 2.86 -23.96 -7.54
CA ASP A 208 2.10 -24.94 -8.32
C ASP A 208 2.95 -25.63 -9.39
N VAL A 209 3.71 -24.82 -10.14
CA VAL A 209 4.65 -25.32 -11.16
C VAL A 209 5.76 -26.13 -10.50
N GLY A 210 6.29 -25.69 -9.35
CA GLY A 210 7.26 -26.41 -8.56
C GLY A 210 6.78 -27.82 -8.18
N VAL A 211 5.58 -27.93 -7.63
CA VAL A 211 4.95 -29.21 -7.27
C VAL A 211 4.72 -30.08 -8.51
N ALA A 212 4.22 -29.50 -9.60
CA ALA A 212 3.99 -30.23 -10.85
C ALA A 212 5.29 -30.79 -11.45
N LEU A 213 6.37 -30.03 -11.42
CA LEU A 213 7.69 -30.47 -11.87
C LEU A 213 8.31 -31.51 -10.94
N ALA A 214 8.14 -31.35 -9.62
CA ALA A 214 8.64 -32.30 -8.62
C ALA A 214 8.01 -33.70 -8.77
N LYS A 215 6.76 -33.78 -9.24
CA LYS A 215 6.03 -35.04 -9.48
C LYS A 215 6.44 -35.78 -10.77
N ARG A 216 7.26 -35.19 -11.65
CA ARG A 216 7.66 -35.81 -12.93
C ARG A 216 8.73 -36.92 -12.81
N GLY A 217 8.98 -37.45 -11.61
CA GLY A 217 9.91 -38.56 -11.37
C GLY A 217 11.32 -38.12 -10.99
N ASN A 218 12.34 -38.74 -11.58
CA ASN A 218 13.76 -38.47 -11.29
C ASN A 218 14.44 -37.73 -12.46
N GLY A 219 15.34 -36.80 -12.14
CA GLY A 219 16.09 -36.00 -13.12
C GLY A 219 16.19 -34.52 -12.75
N ILE A 220 16.87 -33.75 -13.60
CA ILE A 220 17.13 -32.30 -13.40
C ILE A 220 15.81 -31.53 -13.26
N ILE A 221 14.80 -31.85 -14.07
CA ILE A 221 13.49 -31.18 -14.03
C ILE A 221 12.77 -31.39 -12.68
N ALA A 222 12.81 -32.61 -12.14
CA ALA A 222 12.21 -32.89 -10.84
C ALA A 222 13.05 -32.32 -9.68
N ALA A 223 14.37 -32.22 -9.84
CA ALA A 223 15.25 -31.54 -8.90
C ALA A 223 14.97 -30.03 -8.85
N LEU A 224 14.75 -29.39 -10.01
CA LEU A 224 14.31 -27.99 -10.10
C LEU A 224 12.96 -27.79 -9.41
N GLY A 225 11.98 -28.67 -9.66
CA GLY A 225 10.68 -28.61 -8.99
C GLY A 225 10.78 -28.70 -7.47
N ARG A 226 11.58 -29.64 -6.95
CA ARG A 226 11.86 -29.75 -5.51
C ARG A 226 12.60 -28.53 -4.97
N GLY A 227 13.48 -27.93 -5.76
CA GLY A 227 14.16 -26.67 -5.43
C GLY A 227 13.18 -25.51 -5.25
N LEU A 228 12.25 -25.35 -6.19
CA LEU A 228 11.19 -24.33 -6.12
C LEU A 228 10.35 -24.49 -4.85
N VAL A 229 9.83 -25.68 -4.58
CA VAL A 229 9.00 -25.93 -3.38
C VAL A 229 9.77 -25.69 -2.09
N LYS A 230 11.06 -26.06 -2.03
CA LYS A 230 11.92 -25.79 -0.86
C LYS A 230 12.24 -24.31 -0.67
N LEU A 231 12.22 -23.52 -1.74
CA LEU A 231 12.49 -22.08 -1.69
C LEU A 231 11.27 -21.29 -1.21
N MET A 232 10.05 -21.81 -1.40
CA MET A 232 8.82 -21.11 -1.03
C MET A 232 8.78 -20.62 0.43
N PRO A 233 9.12 -21.43 1.46
CA PRO A 233 9.16 -20.95 2.84
C PRO A 233 10.20 -19.84 3.07
N VAL A 234 11.34 -19.92 2.39
CA VAL A 234 12.39 -18.88 2.47
C VAL A 234 11.90 -17.59 1.83
N MET A 235 11.27 -17.68 0.67
CA MET A 235 10.70 -16.53 -0.01
C MET A 235 9.62 -15.85 0.84
N MET A 236 8.75 -16.61 1.51
CA MET A 236 7.74 -16.04 2.44
C MET A 236 8.38 -15.34 3.65
N LYS A 237 9.46 -15.90 4.20
CA LYS A 237 10.23 -15.24 5.27
C LYS A 237 10.85 -13.94 4.78
N VAL A 238 11.49 -13.96 3.60
CA VAL A 238 12.09 -12.76 2.99
C VAL A 238 11.03 -11.70 2.74
N LEU A 239 9.87 -12.06 2.17
CA LEU A 239 8.76 -11.13 1.97
C LEU A 239 8.26 -10.52 3.28
N THR A 240 8.21 -11.30 4.36
CA THR A 240 7.81 -10.78 5.68
C THR A 240 8.83 -9.78 6.23
N VAL A 241 10.13 -10.07 6.10
CA VAL A 241 11.20 -9.16 6.53
C VAL A 241 11.21 -7.88 5.69
N VAL A 242 11.11 -8.02 4.38
CA VAL A 242 11.08 -6.89 3.44
C VAL A 242 9.84 -6.03 3.65
N GLY A 243 8.66 -6.65 3.83
CA GLY A 243 7.42 -5.95 4.18
C GLY A 243 7.55 -5.20 5.50
N THR A 244 8.14 -5.82 6.52
CA THR A 244 8.38 -5.15 7.81
C THR A 244 9.31 -3.94 7.67
N ALA A 245 10.40 -4.08 6.92
CA ALA A 245 11.29 -2.94 6.64
C ALA A 245 10.58 -1.83 5.84
N ALA A 246 9.74 -2.21 4.87
CA ALA A 246 8.97 -1.27 4.06
C ALA A 246 7.95 -0.48 4.91
N MET A 247 7.18 -1.14 5.78
CA MET A 247 6.26 -0.46 6.68
C MET A 247 6.97 0.58 7.56
N ILE A 248 8.14 0.24 8.10
CA ILE A 248 8.91 1.12 8.99
C ILE A 248 9.44 2.34 8.22
N TRP A 249 10.09 2.15 7.07
CA TRP A 249 10.64 3.30 6.34
C TRP A 249 9.54 4.15 5.72
N VAL A 250 8.44 3.55 5.23
CA VAL A 250 7.33 4.31 4.64
C VAL A 250 6.64 5.12 5.71
N GLY A 251 6.34 4.49 6.85
CA GLY A 251 5.79 5.20 8.00
C GLY A 251 6.71 6.34 8.42
N GLY A 252 8.01 6.11 8.53
CA GLY A 252 9.00 7.15 8.84
C GLY A 252 9.02 8.29 7.83
N ASN A 253 9.00 7.98 6.53
CA ASN A 253 8.93 8.98 5.46
C ASN A 253 7.68 9.85 5.57
N ILE A 254 6.53 9.23 5.82
CA ILE A 254 5.24 9.92 6.01
C ILE A 254 5.31 10.84 7.24
N ILE A 255 5.89 10.40 8.35
CA ILE A 255 6.04 11.23 9.55
C ILE A 255 6.97 12.41 9.26
N VAL A 256 8.12 12.18 8.62
CA VAL A 256 9.07 13.25 8.29
C VAL A 256 8.44 14.30 7.35
N HIS A 257 7.76 13.86 6.29
CA HIS A 257 7.08 14.78 5.36
C HIS A 257 5.89 15.47 6.03
N GLY A 258 5.12 14.75 6.83
CA GLY A 258 4.00 15.33 7.57
C GLY A 258 4.44 16.39 8.58
N LEU A 259 5.56 16.17 9.28
CA LEU A 259 6.17 17.17 10.16
C LEU A 259 6.61 18.41 9.36
N HIS A 260 7.21 18.22 8.19
CA HIS A 260 7.58 19.31 7.30
C HIS A 260 6.35 20.12 6.85
N ASP A 261 5.27 19.46 6.45
CA ASP A 261 4.00 20.12 6.05
C ASP A 261 3.35 20.88 7.21
N LEU A 262 3.50 20.39 8.44
CA LEU A 262 3.01 21.04 9.66
C LEU A 262 3.94 22.16 10.18
N GLY A 263 5.03 22.45 9.46
CA GLY A 263 5.94 23.57 9.74
C GLY A 263 7.21 23.21 10.51
N TRP A 264 7.44 21.93 10.82
CA TRP A 264 8.71 21.46 11.38
C TRP A 264 9.59 20.83 10.31
N HIS A 265 10.35 21.69 9.62
CA HIS A 265 11.15 21.32 8.44
C HIS A 265 12.47 20.58 8.76
N LEU A 266 12.97 20.70 10.00
CA LEU A 266 14.33 20.29 10.37
C LEU A 266 14.66 18.80 10.09
N PRO A 267 13.78 17.81 10.41
CA PRO A 267 14.07 16.41 10.09
C PRO A 267 14.19 16.17 8.58
N TYR A 268 13.30 16.78 7.80
CA TYR A 268 13.27 16.63 6.35
C TYR A 268 14.51 17.24 5.70
N GLU A 269 14.83 18.50 6.03
CA GLU A 269 15.99 19.21 5.47
C GLU A 269 17.29 18.50 5.81
N TRP A 270 17.42 17.97 7.03
CA TRP A 270 18.60 17.22 7.43
C TRP A 270 18.78 15.95 6.59
N ILE A 271 17.72 15.14 6.41
CA ILE A 271 17.80 13.94 5.56
C ILE A 271 18.13 14.32 4.11
N HIS A 272 17.51 15.37 3.59
CA HIS A 272 17.74 15.84 2.24
C HIS A 272 19.21 16.22 2.02
N HIS A 273 19.80 16.99 2.92
CA HIS A 273 21.21 17.37 2.84
C HIS A 273 22.15 16.16 2.89
N GLN A 274 21.85 15.15 3.71
CA GLN A 274 22.65 13.93 3.75
C GLN A 274 22.52 13.11 2.46
N ALA A 275 21.31 13.04 1.89
CA ALA A 275 21.05 12.37 0.64
C ALA A 275 21.75 13.07 -0.54
N GLU A 276 21.73 14.39 -0.59
CA GLU A 276 22.45 15.20 -1.59
C GLU A 276 23.96 15.04 -1.46
N ALA A 277 24.50 15.14 -0.24
CA ALA A 277 25.94 14.97 0.02
C ALA A 277 26.43 13.58 -0.42
N ALA A 278 25.66 12.53 -0.13
CA ALA A 278 25.97 11.18 -0.58
C ALA A 278 25.85 11.01 -2.10
N ALA A 279 24.83 11.62 -2.72
CA ALA A 279 24.65 11.61 -4.16
C ALA A 279 25.80 12.32 -4.91
N HIS A 280 26.32 13.42 -4.35
CA HIS A 280 27.49 14.11 -4.87
C HIS A 280 28.78 13.28 -4.77
N ALA A 281 28.90 12.40 -3.77
CA ALA A 281 30.04 11.51 -3.64
C ALA A 281 30.05 10.40 -4.71
N LEU A 282 28.90 10.04 -5.28
CA LEU A 282 28.75 9.01 -6.33
C LEU A 282 27.83 9.51 -7.46
N PRO A 283 28.29 10.47 -8.29
CA PRO A 283 27.47 11.14 -9.30
C PRO A 283 26.82 10.17 -10.30
N GLN A 284 27.53 9.09 -10.67
CA GLN A 284 27.02 8.08 -11.59
C GLN A 284 25.80 7.30 -11.07
N PHE A 285 25.57 7.28 -9.76
CA PHE A 285 24.44 6.61 -9.11
C PHE A 285 23.62 7.55 -8.23
N ALA A 286 23.71 8.87 -8.47
CA ALA A 286 23.15 9.91 -7.61
C ALA A 286 21.69 9.64 -7.18
N GLY A 287 20.83 9.22 -8.11
CA GLY A 287 19.42 8.90 -7.82
C GLY A 287 19.24 7.73 -6.85
N ILE A 288 19.92 6.61 -7.09
CA ILE A 288 19.83 5.41 -6.23
C ILE A 288 20.43 5.69 -4.85
N VAL A 289 21.56 6.42 -4.81
CA VAL A 289 22.24 6.76 -3.56
C VAL A 289 21.38 7.72 -2.73
N SER A 290 20.83 8.77 -3.34
CA SER A 290 19.91 9.69 -2.68
C SER A 290 18.68 8.96 -2.12
N TRP A 291 18.06 8.08 -2.92
CA TRP A 291 16.94 7.26 -2.48
C TRP A 291 17.30 6.35 -1.31
N ALA A 292 18.44 5.66 -1.39
CA ALA A 292 18.87 4.71 -0.35
C ALA A 292 19.17 5.42 0.98
N VAL A 293 19.83 6.57 0.94
CA VAL A 293 20.13 7.38 2.14
C VAL A 293 18.85 7.94 2.75
N THR A 294 17.94 8.44 1.93
CA THR A 294 16.61 8.91 2.37
C THR A 294 15.84 7.78 3.06
N ALA A 295 15.69 6.63 2.38
CA ALA A 295 14.99 5.47 2.92
C ALA A 295 15.63 4.92 4.21
N PHE A 296 16.96 4.98 4.33
CA PHE A 296 17.67 4.55 5.53
C PHE A 296 17.33 5.43 6.74
N PHE A 297 17.41 6.76 6.59
CA PHE A 297 17.10 7.67 7.69
C PHE A 297 15.61 7.72 8.02
N ASP A 298 14.74 7.68 7.01
CA ASP A 298 13.30 7.51 7.21
C ASP A 298 13.02 6.22 7.99
N GLY A 299 13.69 5.11 7.66
CA GLY A 299 13.62 3.85 8.39
C GLY A 299 14.05 3.97 9.86
N ILE A 300 15.13 4.70 10.15
CA ILE A 300 15.56 4.94 11.53
C ILE A 300 14.50 5.74 12.30
N ILE A 301 14.01 6.83 11.72
CA ILE A 301 13.00 7.68 12.36
C ILE A 301 11.71 6.89 12.58
N GLY A 302 11.27 6.15 11.57
CA GLY A 302 10.08 5.30 11.66
C GLY A 302 10.22 4.23 12.73
N LEU A 303 11.40 3.58 12.85
CA LEU A 303 11.63 2.59 13.90
C LEU A 303 11.60 3.23 15.29
N VAL A 304 12.28 4.36 15.47
CA VAL A 304 12.28 5.09 16.75
C VAL A 304 10.87 5.54 17.11
N TRP A 305 10.13 6.10 16.15
CA TRP A 305 8.74 6.52 16.33
C TRP A 305 7.85 5.33 16.73
N GLY A 306 7.95 4.21 16.00
CA GLY A 306 7.23 2.98 16.31
C GLY A 306 7.53 2.43 17.71
N LEU A 307 8.81 2.39 18.09
CA LEU A 307 9.23 1.95 19.43
C LEU A 307 8.70 2.86 20.54
N ILE A 308 8.53 4.17 20.29
CA ILE A 308 7.88 5.11 21.22
C ILE A 308 6.37 4.84 21.31
N LEU A 309 5.74 4.50 20.19
CA LEU A 309 4.30 4.23 20.13
C LEU A 309 3.91 2.94 20.86
N ILE A 310 4.78 1.95 20.98
CA ILE A 310 4.49 0.69 21.71
C ILE A 310 4.05 0.94 23.16
N PRO A 311 4.87 1.55 24.05
CA PRO A 311 4.43 1.84 25.41
C PRO A 311 3.30 2.89 25.44
N LEU A 312 3.28 3.83 24.50
CA LEU A 312 2.21 4.83 24.42
C LEU A 312 0.85 4.17 24.16
N SER A 313 0.80 3.16 23.30
CA SER A 313 -0.44 2.45 22.96
C SER A 313 -0.95 1.65 24.16
N GLU A 314 -0.08 0.88 24.81
CA GLU A 314 -0.41 0.06 25.97
C GLU A 314 -0.84 0.88 27.20
N TYR A 315 -0.11 1.96 27.52
CA TYR A 315 -0.33 2.70 28.76
C TYR A 315 -1.28 3.89 28.63
N ILE A 316 -1.50 4.42 27.42
CA ILE A 316 -2.31 5.64 27.22
C ILE A 316 -3.47 5.39 26.26
N ILE A 317 -3.21 4.92 25.04
CA ILE A 317 -4.25 4.83 23.99
C ILE A 317 -5.30 3.78 24.33
N VAL A 318 -4.91 2.56 24.67
CA VAL A 318 -5.83 1.46 24.99
C VAL A 318 -6.68 1.77 26.23
N PRO A 319 -6.11 2.24 27.36
CA PRO A 319 -6.90 2.64 28.52
C PRO A 319 -7.87 3.78 28.21
N LEU A 320 -7.44 4.80 27.45
CA LEU A 320 -8.29 5.93 27.09
C LEU A 320 -9.43 5.51 26.16
N ALA A 321 -9.15 4.68 25.15
CA ALA A 321 -10.16 4.15 24.23
C ALA A 321 -11.19 3.28 24.96
N ASN A 322 -10.75 2.43 25.89
CA ASN A 322 -11.64 1.62 26.73
C ASN A 322 -12.48 2.47 27.69
N ALA A 323 -11.95 3.60 28.17
CA ALA A 323 -12.68 4.51 29.05
C ALA A 323 -13.68 5.41 28.32
N THR A 324 -13.45 5.73 27.03
CA THR A 324 -14.21 6.76 26.32
C THR A 324 -14.91 6.25 25.06
N ILE A 325 -14.17 5.67 24.12
CA ILE A 325 -14.64 5.31 22.78
C ILE A 325 -15.45 4.01 22.81
N VAL A 326 -14.97 2.97 23.48
CA VAL A 326 -15.63 1.67 23.55
C VAL A 326 -17.03 1.75 24.18
N PRO A 327 -17.24 2.47 25.30
CA PRO A 327 -18.57 2.70 25.86
C PRO A 327 -19.48 3.46 24.90
N LEU A 328 -18.94 4.43 24.16
CA LEU A 328 -19.70 5.26 23.22
C LEU A 328 -20.14 4.47 21.99
N ILE A 329 -19.25 3.64 21.42
CA ILE A 329 -19.59 2.73 20.31
C ILE A 329 -20.63 1.70 20.76
N ASN A 330 -20.47 1.13 21.95
CA ASN A 330 -21.44 0.17 22.50
C ASN A 330 -22.79 0.83 22.79
N GLY A 331 -22.80 2.07 23.27
CA GLY A 331 -24.00 2.89 23.45
C GLY A 331 -24.71 3.14 22.11
N VAL A 332 -23.98 3.56 21.08
CA VAL A 332 -24.51 3.76 19.73
C VAL A 332 -25.05 2.46 19.13
N LYS A 333 -24.31 1.35 19.23
CA LYS A 333 -24.79 0.03 18.78
C LYS A 333 -26.04 -0.41 19.53
N SER A 334 -26.17 -0.09 20.82
CA SER A 334 -27.37 -0.40 21.61
C SER A 334 -28.58 0.45 21.20
N LEU A 335 -28.36 1.67 20.70
CA LEU A 335 -29.40 2.55 20.17
C LEU A 335 -29.92 2.09 18.80
N PHE A 336 -29.05 1.52 17.97
CA PHE A 336 -29.41 0.98 16.65
C PHE A 336 -29.74 -0.52 16.67
N GLY A 337 -29.50 -1.20 17.79
CA GLY A 337 -29.63 -2.65 17.96
C GLY A 337 -30.86 -3.12 18.75
N ARG A 338 -32.00 -2.45 18.60
CA ARG A 338 -33.28 -2.89 19.19
C ARG A 338 -34.37 -3.04 18.12
N SER A 339 -34.51 -4.26 17.59
CA SER A 339 -35.78 -5.02 17.52
C SER A 339 -35.68 -6.13 16.46
N GLU A 340 -35.09 -7.27 16.82
CA GLU A 340 -35.60 -8.56 16.34
C GLU A 340 -35.84 -9.43 17.56
N ALA A 341 -37.07 -9.37 18.05
CA ALA A 341 -37.70 -10.36 18.91
C ALA A 341 -38.81 -11.03 18.09
#